data_AF-A0A0C6F8R1-F1
#
_entry.id   AF-A0A0C6F8R1-F1
#
_cell.length_a   1.000
_cell.length_b   1.000
_cell.length_c   1.000
_cell.angle_alpha   90.00
_cell.angle_beta   90.00
_cell.angle_gamma   90.00
#
_symmetry.space_group_name_H-M   'P 1'
#
loop_
_entity.id
_entity.type
_entity.pdbx_description
1 polymer ?
#
loop_
_entity_poly.entity_id
_entity_poly.type
_entity_poly.pdbx_seq_one_letter_code
_entity_poly.pdbx_strand_id
1 'polypeptide(L)'
;MVGIGACAADMPSPRSVEVYRNLTRKAWSVRVNGRVVAHVQAIALQAVTLRASEAGRLRCLRTGARDVHAWARGTEAEEPRPPGAIRLRYRLEEPGFRAGGSVITAASAAWFEADGSAWIEGGGDEGLDFQRRSRRCDAVDAAGRPAL
;
A
#
# COMPACT_ATOMS: atom_id res chain seq x y z
N MET A 1 21.54 43.14 10.05
CA MET A 1 22.17 41.94 9.47
C MET A 1 21.03 41.00 9.11
N VAL A 2 20.91 40.65 7.83
CA VAL A 2 19.76 39.96 7.22
C VAL A 2 19.58 38.57 7.84
N GLY A 3 18.34 38.22 8.16
CA GLY A 3 17.97 36.93 8.73
C GLY A 3 17.86 35.82 7.70
N ILE A 4 18.12 34.59 8.16
CA ILE A 4 17.59 33.31 7.67
C ILE A 4 17.38 32.51 8.99
N GLY A 5 16.19 32.19 9.48
CA GLY A 5 14.94 31.98 8.76
C GLY A 5 14.85 30.55 8.24
N ALA A 6 14.80 29.55 9.12
CA ALA A 6 13.91 28.39 9.01
C ALA A 6 13.99 27.52 10.28
N CYS A 7 12.99 27.73 11.13
CA CYS A 7 12.26 26.71 11.87
C CYS A 7 12.46 25.27 11.36
N ALA A 8 13.11 24.42 12.18
CA ALA A 8 12.85 22.98 12.18
C ALA A 8 11.48 22.72 12.83
N ALA A 9 10.41 23.28 12.23
CA ALA A 9 9.05 22.97 12.62
C ALA A 9 8.61 21.76 11.81
N ASP A 10 8.29 20.69 12.53
CA ASP A 10 7.43 19.61 12.05
C ASP A 10 8.01 18.81 10.88
N MET A 11 8.99 17.95 11.15
CA MET A 11 9.26 16.81 10.26
C MET A 11 8.12 15.81 10.54
N PRO A 12 7.07 15.73 9.70
CA PRO A 12 5.99 14.80 9.96
C PRO A 12 6.61 13.42 10.04
N SER A 13 6.40 12.73 11.16
CA SER A 13 6.80 11.33 11.25
C SER A 13 6.20 10.61 10.05
N PRO A 14 6.99 9.78 9.33
CA PRO A 14 6.53 9.12 8.12
C PRO A 14 5.19 8.43 8.39
N ARG A 15 4.11 8.98 7.84
CA ARG A 15 2.77 8.47 8.10
C ARG A 15 2.62 7.20 7.30
N SER A 16 2.52 6.07 7.98
CA SER A 16 2.14 4.83 7.32
C SER A 16 0.68 4.96 6.87
N VAL A 17 0.49 4.91 5.57
CA VAL A 17 -0.81 5.06 4.92
C VAL A 17 -1.16 3.80 4.14
N GLU A 18 -2.46 3.57 3.98
CA GLU A 18 -3.02 2.55 3.10
C GLU A 18 -3.73 3.23 1.94
N VAL A 19 -3.37 2.87 0.70
CA VAL A 19 -3.89 3.46 -0.52
C VAL A 19 -4.61 2.40 -1.34
N TYR A 20 -5.80 2.74 -1.84
CA TYR A 20 -6.56 1.89 -2.75
C TYR A 20 -7.36 2.73 -3.74
N ARG A 21 -7.68 2.12 -4.89
CA ARG A 21 -8.46 2.81 -5.93
C ARG A 21 -9.93 2.86 -5.54
N ASN A 22 -10.50 4.06 -5.47
CA ASN A 22 -11.94 4.24 -5.46
C ASN A 22 -12.44 4.35 -6.91
N LEU A 23 -13.08 3.29 -7.41
CA LEU A 23 -13.55 3.23 -8.79
C LEU A 23 -14.71 4.19 -9.08
N THR A 24 -15.54 4.50 -8.09
CA THR A 24 -16.67 5.44 -8.24
C THR A 24 -16.18 6.88 -8.37
N ARG A 25 -15.21 7.27 -7.53
CA ARG A 25 -14.62 8.62 -7.53
C ARG A 25 -13.51 8.81 -8.56
N LYS A 26 -13.04 7.73 -9.18
CA LYS A 26 -11.87 7.71 -10.08
C LYS A 26 -10.63 8.35 -9.43
N ALA A 27 -10.46 8.16 -8.13
CA ALA A 27 -9.40 8.72 -7.31
C ALA A 27 -8.81 7.66 -6.38
N TRP A 28 -7.66 7.95 -5.77
CA TRP A 28 -7.04 7.12 -4.74
C TRP A 28 -7.53 7.54 -3.37
N SER A 29 -8.11 6.59 -2.63
CA SER A 29 -8.45 6.80 -1.22
C SER A 29 -7.23 6.52 -0.36
N VAL A 30 -6.89 7.45 0.51
CA VAL A 30 -5.80 7.34 1.48
C VAL A 30 -6.40 7.07 2.86
N ARG A 31 -5.96 6.01 3.51
CA ARG A 31 -6.38 5.60 4.85
C ARG A 31 -5.22 5.66 5.84
N VAL A 32 -5.51 6.15 7.03
CA VAL A 32 -4.60 6.15 8.18
C VAL A 32 -5.35 5.55 9.35
N ASN A 33 -4.76 4.56 10.02
CA ASN A 33 -5.37 3.86 11.16
C ASN A 33 -6.81 3.40 10.87
N GLY A 34 -7.03 2.83 9.68
CA GLY A 34 -8.33 2.32 9.24
C GLY A 34 -9.34 3.38 8.77
N ARG A 35 -9.09 4.67 8.94
CA ARG A 35 -9.97 5.77 8.52
C ARG A 35 -9.50 6.41 7.23
N VAL A 36 -10.40 6.65 6.27
CA VAL A 36 -10.08 7.43 5.06
C VAL A 36 -9.88 8.89 5.47
N VAL A 37 -8.69 9.43 5.18
CA VAL A 37 -8.31 10.81 5.51
C VAL A 37 -8.33 11.72 4.28
N ALA A 38 -8.15 11.15 3.08
CA ALA A 38 -8.10 11.94 1.85
C ALA A 38 -8.51 11.12 0.62
N HIS A 39 -8.87 11.86 -0.44
CA HIS A 39 -8.97 11.36 -1.80
C HIS A 39 -8.05 12.18 -2.69
N VAL A 40 -7.10 11.52 -3.34
CA VAL A 40 -6.04 12.18 -4.13
C VAL A 40 -6.00 11.60 -5.54
N GLN A 41 -5.57 12.42 -6.49
CA GLN A 41 -5.43 11.98 -7.89
C GLN A 41 -4.14 11.21 -8.11
N ALA A 42 -3.06 11.59 -7.42
CA ALA A 42 -1.81 10.88 -7.46
C ALA A 42 -1.17 10.86 -6.07
N ILE A 43 -0.40 9.81 -5.79
CA ILE A 43 0.38 9.65 -4.56
C ILE A 43 1.52 8.66 -4.80
N ALA A 44 2.69 8.94 -4.22
CA ALA A 44 3.81 8.00 -4.19
C ALA A 44 4.01 7.46 -2.78
N LEU A 45 4.42 6.21 -2.69
CA LEU A 45 4.71 5.52 -1.44
C LEU A 45 6.10 4.88 -1.48
N GLN A 46 6.77 4.81 -0.33
CA GLN A 46 7.99 4.02 -0.09
C GLN A 46 7.73 2.86 0.87
N ALA A 47 8.63 1.87 0.85
CA ALA A 47 8.58 0.66 1.68
C ALA A 47 7.21 -0.03 1.61
N VAL A 48 6.78 -0.31 0.38
CA VAL A 48 5.40 -0.65 0.08
C VAL A 48 5.15 -2.14 0.30
N THR A 49 4.11 -2.46 1.07
CA THR A 49 3.52 -3.79 1.17
C THR A 49 2.19 -3.81 0.44
N LEU A 50 2.05 -4.74 -0.51
CA LEU A 50 0.84 -4.93 -1.29
C LEU A 50 -0.02 -6.01 -0.63
N ARG A 51 -1.25 -5.65 -0.28
CA ARG A 51 -2.20 -6.55 0.40
C ARG A 51 -3.42 -6.77 -0.47
N ALA A 52 -3.64 -8.03 -0.83
CA ALA A 52 -4.85 -8.49 -1.49
C ALA A 52 -5.53 -9.53 -0.60
N SER A 53 -6.76 -9.27 -0.17
CA SER A 53 -7.56 -10.21 0.60
C SER A 53 -8.27 -11.17 -0.34
N GLU A 54 -7.86 -12.45 -0.32
CA GLU A 54 -8.51 -13.48 -1.12
C GLU A 54 -9.97 -13.70 -0.70
N ALA A 55 -10.27 -13.71 0.60
CA ALA A 55 -11.64 -13.80 1.10
C ALA A 55 -12.51 -12.62 0.61
N GLY A 56 -11.95 -11.40 0.59
CA GLY A 56 -12.60 -10.22 0.04
C GLY A 56 -12.85 -10.33 -1.47
N ARG A 57 -11.84 -10.77 -2.23
CA ARG A 57 -11.95 -11.02 -3.67
C ARG A 57 -13.03 -12.05 -3.99
N LEU A 58 -13.04 -13.21 -3.31
CA LEU A 58 -14.04 -14.26 -3.50
C LEU A 58 -15.45 -13.79 -3.15
N ARG A 59 -15.59 -12.98 -2.10
CA ARG A 59 -16.87 -12.34 -1.76
C ARG A 59 -17.35 -11.43 -2.89
N CYS A 60 -16.47 -10.58 -3.42
CA CYS A 60 -16.80 -9.67 -4.54
C CYS A 60 -17.21 -10.47 -5.79
N LEU A 61 -16.48 -11.53 -6.13
CA LEU A 61 -16.83 -12.43 -7.24
C LEU A 61 -18.20 -13.10 -7.05
N ARG A 62 -18.52 -13.55 -5.84
CA ARG A 62 -19.80 -14.22 -5.53
C ARG A 62 -20.99 -13.28 -5.50
N THR A 63 -20.82 -12.07 -4.96
CA THR A 63 -21.92 -11.17 -4.62
C THR A 63 -22.05 -9.97 -5.57
N GLY A 64 -21.04 -9.70 -6.39
CA GLY A 64 -20.93 -8.46 -7.17
C GLY A 64 -20.63 -7.22 -6.32
N ALA A 65 -20.36 -7.38 -5.02
CA ALA A 65 -20.02 -6.28 -4.13
C ALA A 65 -18.69 -5.62 -4.52
N ARG A 66 -18.55 -4.32 -4.17
CA ARG A 66 -17.36 -3.50 -4.45
C ARG A 66 -16.57 -3.21 -3.18
N ASP A 67 -16.45 -4.21 -2.33
CA ASP A 67 -15.69 -4.10 -1.08
C ASP A 67 -14.20 -3.91 -1.38
N VAL A 68 -13.51 -3.14 -0.54
CA VAL A 68 -12.06 -2.96 -0.67
C VAL A 68 -11.37 -4.27 -0.29
N HIS A 69 -10.69 -4.86 -1.26
CA HIS A 69 -9.99 -6.13 -1.09
C HIS A 69 -8.55 -6.10 -1.62
N ALA A 70 -8.11 -4.96 -2.15
CA ALA A 70 -6.75 -4.74 -2.62
C ALA A 70 -6.29 -3.33 -2.22
N TRP A 71 -5.17 -3.23 -1.51
CA TRP A 71 -4.57 -1.96 -1.10
C TRP A 71 -3.05 -2.06 -0.99
N ALA A 72 -2.38 -0.92 -1.10
CA ALA A 72 -0.96 -0.76 -0.86
C ALA A 72 -0.76 -0.04 0.48
N ARG A 73 0.14 -0.55 1.32
CA ARG A 73 0.54 0.10 2.57
C ARG A 73 1.98 0.55 2.47
N GLY A 74 2.28 1.79 2.83
CA GLY A 74 3.64 2.31 2.80
C GLY A 74 3.73 3.64 3.51
N THR A 75 4.82 4.35 3.32
CA THR A 75 5.03 5.72 3.79
C THR A 75 4.86 6.68 2.62
N GLU A 76 4.15 7.79 2.80
CA GLU A 76 4.03 8.83 1.77
C GLU A 76 5.40 9.37 1.34
N ALA A 77 5.57 9.54 0.03
CA ALA A 77 6.78 10.06 -0.58
C ALA A 77 6.44 11.07 -1.68
N GLU A 78 7.40 11.95 -1.98
CA GLU A 78 7.26 13.00 -3.02
C GLU A 78 8.12 12.71 -4.27
N GLU A 79 8.70 11.51 -4.34
CA GLU A 79 9.61 11.17 -5.44
C GLU A 79 8.86 10.95 -6.76
N PRO A 80 9.37 11.50 -7.89
CA PRO A 80 8.79 11.26 -9.19
C PRO A 80 9.00 9.81 -9.62
N ARG A 81 8.08 9.28 -10.42
CA ARG A 81 8.19 7.93 -10.96
C ARG A 81 9.39 7.80 -11.90
N PRO A 82 10.33 6.87 -11.65
CA PRO A 82 11.44 6.63 -12.56
C PRO A 82 10.96 5.97 -13.85
N PRO A 83 11.66 6.17 -15.00
CA PRO A 83 11.31 5.53 -16.26
C PRO A 83 11.32 3.99 -16.22
N GLY A 84 12.13 3.40 -15.34
CA GLY A 84 12.25 1.95 -15.15
C GLY A 84 11.15 1.32 -14.31
N ALA A 85 10.19 2.10 -13.79
CA ALA A 85 9.11 1.56 -12.97
C ALA A 85 8.24 0.58 -13.78
N ILE A 86 7.87 -0.53 -13.15
CA ILE A 86 7.09 -1.60 -13.79
C ILE A 86 5.61 -1.40 -13.45
N ARG A 87 4.74 -1.60 -14.45
CA ARG A 87 3.29 -1.45 -14.26
C ARG A 87 2.76 -2.51 -13.29
N LEU A 88 2.21 -2.04 -12.17
CA LEU A 88 1.50 -2.86 -11.19
C LEU A 88 0.03 -3.01 -11.58
N ARG A 89 -0.44 -4.24 -11.71
CA ARG A 89 -1.83 -4.56 -12.06
C ARG A 89 -2.48 -5.35 -10.95
N TYR A 90 -3.75 -5.07 -10.72
CA TYR A 90 -4.63 -5.89 -9.92
C TYR A 90 -5.83 -6.28 -10.79
N ARG A 91 -6.20 -7.56 -10.78
CA ARG A 91 -7.33 -8.12 -11.53
C ARG A 91 -8.19 -8.91 -10.56
N LEU A 92 -9.51 -8.79 -10.66
CA LEU A 92 -10.41 -9.48 -9.73
C LEU A 92 -10.39 -11.00 -9.95
N GLU A 93 -10.11 -11.40 -11.19
CA GLU A 93 -10.09 -12.79 -11.65
C GLU A 93 -8.85 -13.54 -11.13
N GLU A 94 -7.74 -12.83 -10.91
CA GLU A 94 -6.45 -13.39 -10.50
C GLU A 94 -6.11 -13.01 -9.05
N PRO A 95 -5.51 -13.91 -8.25
CA PRO A 95 -5.06 -13.56 -6.92
C PRO A 95 -3.82 -12.65 -6.95
N GLY A 96 -3.80 -11.66 -6.06
CA GLY A 96 -2.63 -10.82 -5.81
C GLY A 96 -2.43 -9.67 -6.80
N PHE A 97 -1.43 -8.83 -6.50
CA PHE A 97 -0.95 -7.83 -7.44
C PHE A 97 0.10 -8.45 -8.34
N ARG A 98 0.17 -8.00 -9.60
CA ARG A 98 1.12 -8.53 -10.58
C ARG A 98 1.88 -7.44 -11.30
N ALA A 99 3.17 -7.66 -11.51
CA ALA A 99 4.05 -6.82 -12.33
C ALA A 99 5.07 -7.73 -13.01
N GLY A 100 5.39 -7.47 -14.29
CA GLY A 100 6.37 -8.28 -15.03
C GLY A 100 6.05 -9.78 -15.15
N GLY A 101 4.78 -10.19 -14.93
CA GLY A 101 4.37 -11.59 -14.94
C GLY A 101 4.39 -12.31 -13.59
N SER A 102 4.97 -11.70 -12.55
CA SER A 102 5.07 -12.28 -11.21
C SER A 102 4.06 -11.67 -10.24
N VAL A 103 3.73 -12.41 -9.17
CA VAL A 103 2.93 -11.88 -8.05
C VAL A 103 3.83 -11.04 -7.14
N ILE A 104 3.43 -9.80 -6.90
CA ILE A 104 4.19 -8.84 -6.10
C ILE A 104 3.47 -8.65 -4.77
N THR A 105 4.21 -8.82 -3.68
CA THR A 105 3.71 -8.61 -2.31
C THR A 105 4.38 -7.44 -1.60
N ALA A 106 5.53 -6.98 -2.10
CA ALA A 106 6.25 -5.82 -1.60
C ALA A 106 7.04 -5.14 -2.72
N ALA A 107 7.34 -3.86 -2.55
CA ALA A 107 8.11 -3.03 -3.47
C ALA A 107 8.90 -1.96 -2.69
N SER A 108 10.02 -1.48 -3.22
CA SER A 108 10.76 -0.38 -2.60
C SER A 108 9.96 0.92 -2.67
N ALA A 109 9.30 1.16 -3.81
CA ALA A 109 8.43 2.30 -4.02
C ALA A 109 7.23 1.94 -4.92
N ALA A 110 6.15 2.70 -4.79
CA ALA A 110 4.99 2.60 -5.66
C ALA A 110 4.43 3.99 -5.99
N TRP A 111 4.05 4.19 -7.25
CA TRP A 111 3.44 5.42 -7.75
C TRP A 111 2.03 5.14 -8.23
N PHE A 112 1.08 5.89 -7.71
CA PHE A 112 -0.33 5.84 -8.06
C PHE A 112 -0.69 7.13 -8.78
N GLU A 113 -1.20 7.03 -10.00
CA GLU A 113 -1.35 8.14 -10.93
C GLU A 113 -2.82 8.49 -11.18
N ALA A 114 -3.08 9.69 -11.71
CA ALA A 114 -4.44 10.22 -11.92
C ALA A 114 -5.30 9.35 -12.86
N ASP A 115 -4.69 8.74 -13.86
CA ASP A 115 -5.33 7.83 -14.81
C ASP A 115 -5.78 6.50 -14.16
N GLY A 116 -5.41 6.25 -12.90
CA GLY A 116 -5.66 4.98 -12.21
C GLY A 116 -4.59 3.94 -12.47
N SER A 117 -3.48 4.33 -13.08
CA SER A 117 -2.30 3.51 -13.13
C SER A 117 -1.55 3.47 -11.81
N ALA A 118 -0.94 2.32 -11.57
CA ALA A 118 -0.09 2.02 -10.46
C ALA A 118 1.20 1.42 -11.02
N TRP A 119 2.32 1.85 -10.49
CA TRP A 119 3.66 1.47 -10.91
C TRP A 119 4.49 1.16 -9.67
N ILE A 120 5.45 0.26 -9.79
CA ILE A 120 6.34 -0.11 -8.71
C ILE A 120 7.79 -0.08 -9.16
N GLU A 121 8.66 0.10 -8.18
CA GLU A 121 10.08 -0.20 -8.28
C GLU A 121 10.43 -1.25 -7.23
N GLY A 122 11.34 -2.15 -7.57
CA GLY A 122 11.60 -3.35 -6.77
C GLY A 122 10.42 -4.34 -6.79
N GLY A 123 10.55 -5.45 -6.06
CA GLY A 123 9.47 -6.43 -5.89
C GLY A 123 9.62 -7.77 -6.60
N GLY A 124 10.82 -8.11 -7.09
CA GLY A 124 11.19 -9.49 -7.45
C GLY A 124 11.61 -10.31 -6.22
N ASP A 125 11.66 -11.64 -6.36
CA ASP A 125 11.97 -12.65 -5.32
C ASP A 125 13.27 -12.42 -4.52
N GLU A 126 14.11 -11.47 -4.90
CA GLU A 126 15.30 -11.10 -4.13
C GLU A 126 14.96 -10.05 -3.06
N GLY A 127 14.62 -10.58 -1.89
CA GLY A 127 15.04 -9.95 -0.63
C GLY A 127 14.12 -8.87 -0.09
N LEU A 128 12.91 -9.24 0.32
CA LEU A 128 12.26 -8.59 1.46
C LEU A 128 11.76 -9.65 2.46
N ASP A 129 12.72 -10.22 3.19
CA ASP A 129 12.54 -11.00 4.44
C ASP A 129 11.97 -10.10 5.58
N PHE A 130 11.09 -9.13 5.27
CA PHE A 130 10.42 -8.29 6.28
C PHE A 130 9.29 -9.03 6.99
N GLN A 131 8.73 -10.07 6.33
CA GLN A 131 7.68 -10.93 6.90
C GLN A 131 8.15 -11.76 8.10
N ARG A 132 9.46 -11.88 8.36
CA ARG A 132 9.98 -12.58 9.55
C ARG A 132 10.00 -11.73 10.82
N ARG A 133 9.92 -10.40 10.72
CA ARG A 133 9.83 -9.49 11.90
C ARG A 133 8.40 -9.19 12.35
N SER A 134 7.39 -9.42 11.51
CA SER A 134 6.00 -9.12 11.84
C SER A 134 5.22 -10.28 12.45
N ARG A 135 5.83 -11.46 12.68
CA ARG A 135 5.25 -12.56 13.50
C ARG A 135 5.44 -12.32 15.00
N ARG A 136 5.18 -11.10 15.45
CA ARG A 136 5.04 -10.76 16.88
C ARG A 136 3.89 -9.77 17.07
N CYS A 137 2.75 -10.09 16.47
CA CYS A 137 1.46 -9.54 16.87
C CYS A 137 0.33 -10.55 16.62
N ASP A 138 0.61 -11.85 16.75
CA ASP A 138 -0.44 -12.78 17.11
C ASP A 138 -0.68 -12.60 18.60
N ALA A 139 -1.92 -12.29 18.93
CA ALA A 139 -2.42 -12.16 20.28
C ALA A 139 -2.03 -13.40 21.09
N VAL A 140 -1.17 -13.19 22.09
CA VAL A 140 -1.30 -13.93 23.35
C VAL A 140 -2.04 -12.99 24.28
N ASP A 141 -3.16 -13.47 24.82
CA ASP A 141 -3.92 -12.75 25.83
C ASP A 141 -3.02 -12.46 27.04
N ALA A 142 -3.42 -11.51 27.90
CA ALA A 142 -2.64 -11.06 29.07
C ALA A 142 -2.23 -12.17 30.07
N ALA A 143 -2.60 -13.43 29.83
CA ALA A 143 -2.27 -14.60 30.64
C ALA A 143 -1.31 -15.62 29.97
N GLY A 144 -0.84 -15.39 28.73
CA GLY A 144 0.30 -16.13 28.16
C GLY A 144 0.17 -17.66 28.08
N ARG A 145 -1.00 -18.21 27.73
CA ARG A 145 -1.18 -19.67 27.52
C ARG A 145 -1.69 -19.98 26.10
N PRO A 146 -1.18 -21.03 25.44
CA PRO A 146 -1.73 -21.50 24.17
C PRO A 146 -3.11 -22.13 24.40
N ALA A 147 -4.04 -21.88 23.48
CA ALA A 147 -5.40 -22.42 23.54
C ALA A 147 -5.40 -23.94 23.28
N LEU A 148 -5.44 -24.72 24.37
CA LEU A 148 -6.09 -26.01 24.51
C LEU A 148 -6.62 -26.12 25.95
#